data_AF-A0A165P658-F1
#
_entry.id   AF-A0A165P658-F1
#
_cell.length_a   1.000
_cell.length_b   1.000
_cell.length_c   1.000
_cell.angle_alpha   90.00
_cell.angle_beta   90.00
_cell.angle_gamma   90.00
#
_symmetry.space_group_name_H-M   'P 1'
#
loop_
_entity.id
_entity.type
_entity.pdbx_description
1 polymer ?
#
loop_
_entity_poly.entity_id
_entity_poly.type
_entity_poly.pdbx_seq_one_letter_code
_entity_poly.pdbx_strand_id
1 'polypeptide(L)'
;MSTIHDLPVEMLDEILMAIEDLAALEGAVLSYRRFYNIYKARKDVIMRRLLRNALGGDDAIAALLRMIYIEAVLRNYPPTHPTNPSWHVDHFLVDIKPLKEDKKNTPTASEYAICFERARICQRLEVLYSRSMKDRHTDTASRLSLEESDRFRAAVYRLWLLGMYPSHFLLFSLA
;
A
#
# COMPACT_ATOMS: atom_id res chain seq x y z
N MET A 1 28.51 10.02 25.79
CA MET A 1 27.17 9.71 25.25
C MET A 1 27.38 8.99 23.93
N SER A 2 26.83 7.79 23.78
CA SER A 2 26.89 7.04 22.52
C SER A 2 26.06 7.79 21.47
N THR A 3 26.66 8.10 20.33
CA THR A 3 25.95 8.73 19.20
C THR A 3 25.48 7.66 18.23
N ILE A 4 24.55 8.01 17.32
CA ILE A 4 24.11 7.10 16.26
C ILE A 4 25.29 6.63 15.37
N HIS A 5 26.40 7.37 15.37
CA HIS A 5 27.61 7.02 14.63
C HIS A 5 28.38 5.84 15.23
N ASP A 6 28.20 5.59 16.53
CA ASP A 6 28.89 4.54 17.28
C ASP A 6 28.15 3.20 17.24
N LEU A 7 26.95 3.17 16.63
CA LEU A 7 26.13 1.96 16.57
C LEU A 7 26.74 0.90 15.62
N PRO A 8 26.63 -0.39 15.99
CA PRO A 8 26.90 -1.51 15.09
C PRO A 8 26.06 -1.45 13.82
N VAL A 9 26.54 -2.05 12.74
CA VAL A 9 25.86 -2.04 11.43
C VAL A 9 24.49 -2.71 11.53
N GLU A 10 24.36 -3.73 12.36
CA GLU A 10 23.14 -4.49 12.60
C GLU A 10 22.06 -3.61 13.22
N MET A 11 22.43 -2.75 14.18
CA MET A 11 21.47 -1.80 14.79
C MET A 11 21.06 -0.71 13.80
N LEU A 12 21.98 -0.25 12.94
CA LEU A 12 21.65 0.70 11.89
C LEU A 12 20.71 0.11 10.82
N ASP A 13 20.88 -1.18 10.51
CA ASP A 13 19.99 -1.91 9.60
C ASP A 13 18.59 -2.06 10.19
N GLU A 14 18.47 -2.45 11.46
CA GLU A 14 17.18 -2.52 12.16
C GLU A 14 16.48 -1.16 12.22
N ILE A 15 17.21 -0.07 12.41
CA ILE A 15 16.65 1.29 12.33
C ILE A 15 16.04 1.56 10.96
N LEU A 16 16.75 1.24 9.86
CA LEU A 16 16.22 1.41 8.50
C LEU A 16 15.00 0.52 8.24
N MET A 17 15.00 -0.70 8.78
CA MET A 17 13.91 -1.68 8.65
C MET A 17 12.66 -1.33 9.47
N ALA A 18 12.79 -0.44 10.47
CA ALA A 18 11.70 0.06 11.29
C ALA A 18 11.01 1.31 10.71
N ILE A 19 11.58 1.93 9.66
CA ILE A 19 10.94 3.08 9.01
C ILE A 19 9.66 2.63 8.30
N GLU A 20 8.60 3.44 8.40
CA GLU A 20 7.30 3.19 7.78
C GLU A 20 6.96 4.19 6.67
N ASP A 21 7.68 5.31 6.59
CA ASP A 21 7.48 6.38 5.60
C ASP A 21 8.63 6.45 4.60
N LEU A 22 8.29 6.51 3.31
CA LEU A 22 9.26 6.57 2.22
C LEU A 22 10.11 7.85 2.31
N ALA A 23 9.49 9.00 2.62
CA ALA A 23 10.24 10.26 2.70
C ALA A 23 11.23 10.24 3.88
N ALA A 24 10.85 9.64 5.01
CA ALA A 24 11.76 9.43 6.13
C ALA A 24 12.94 8.51 5.77
N LEU A 25 12.71 7.44 5.01
CA LEU A 25 13.77 6.55 4.54
C LEU A 25 14.73 7.29 3.61
N GLU A 26 14.20 8.01 2.62
CA GLU A 26 15.00 8.80 1.69
C GLU A 26 15.84 9.86 2.42
N GLY A 27 15.23 10.59 3.35
CA GLY A 27 15.93 11.55 4.21
C GLY A 27 17.06 10.91 5.01
N ALA A 28 16.82 9.75 5.64
CA ALA A 28 17.84 9.03 6.40
C ALA A 28 19.02 8.58 5.51
N VAL A 29 18.71 8.00 4.35
CA VAL A 29 19.69 7.52 3.37
C VAL A 29 20.54 8.66 2.80
N LEU A 30 19.92 9.82 2.52
CA LEU A 30 20.63 11.00 2.00
C LEU A 30 21.46 11.72 3.07
N SER A 31 21.03 11.66 4.33
CA SER A 31 21.68 12.38 5.43
C SER A 31 22.89 11.64 6.01
N TYR A 32 22.97 10.31 5.84
CA TYR A 32 24.00 9.51 6.50
C TYR A 32 24.60 8.41 5.62
N ARG A 33 25.91 8.51 5.35
CA ARG A 33 26.63 7.59 4.45
C ARG A 33 26.54 6.12 4.87
N ARG A 34 26.55 5.79 6.17
CA ARG A 34 26.41 4.39 6.61
C ARG A 34 25.02 3.85 6.28
N PHE A 35 23.96 4.65 6.44
CA PHE A 35 22.62 4.27 5.98
C PHE A 35 22.56 4.10 4.46
N TYR A 36 23.17 5.00 3.69
CA TYR A 36 23.27 4.82 2.24
C TYR A 36 23.92 3.50 1.84
N ASN A 37 25.03 3.14 2.48
CA ASN A 37 25.72 1.89 2.18
C ASN A 37 24.87 0.64 2.49
N ILE A 38 24.17 0.64 3.63
CA ILE A 38 23.25 -0.45 4.00
C ILE A 38 22.09 -0.52 3.01
N TYR A 39 21.45 0.62 2.73
CA TYR A 39 20.35 0.72 1.77
C TYR A 39 20.76 0.22 0.38
N LYS A 40 21.92 0.66 -0.13
CA LYS A 40 22.44 0.23 -1.43
C LYS A 40 22.66 -1.28 -1.49
N ALA A 41 23.19 -1.88 -0.42
CA ALA A 41 23.47 -3.31 -0.37
C ALA A 41 22.20 -4.18 -0.26
N ARG A 42 21.12 -3.64 0.33
CA ARG A 42 19.92 -4.42 0.70
C ARG A 42 18.62 -3.77 0.25
N LYS A 43 18.66 -2.99 -0.84
CA LYS A 43 17.56 -2.15 -1.31
C LYS A 43 16.23 -2.89 -1.39
N ASP A 44 16.20 -4.06 -2.02
CA ASP A 44 14.96 -4.81 -2.24
C ASP A 44 14.32 -5.29 -0.93
N VAL A 45 15.16 -5.71 0.04
CA VAL A 45 14.69 -6.15 1.35
C VAL A 45 14.13 -4.98 2.15
N ILE A 46 14.85 -3.85 2.15
CA ILE A 46 14.43 -2.64 2.88
C ILE A 46 13.17 -2.06 2.27
N MET A 47 13.06 -1.96 0.94
CA MET A 47 11.86 -1.45 0.26
C MET A 47 10.65 -2.36 0.50
N ARG A 48 10.83 -3.68 0.47
CA ARG A 48 9.77 -4.64 0.80
C ARG A 48 9.33 -4.49 2.27
N ARG A 49 10.26 -4.31 3.20
CA ARG A 49 9.94 -4.10 4.61
C ARG A 49 9.24 -2.78 4.87
N LEU A 50 9.76 -1.69 4.29
CA LEU A 50 9.16 -0.37 4.33
C LEU A 50 7.70 -0.43 3.85
N LEU A 51 7.47 -1.08 2.70
CA LEU A 51 6.13 -1.25 2.16
C LEU A 51 5.22 -2.04 3.11
N ARG A 52 5.73 -3.12 3.69
CA ARG A 52 4.99 -3.92 4.68
C ARG A 52 4.59 -3.09 5.89
N ASN A 53 5.51 -2.29 6.43
CA ASN A 53 5.25 -1.42 7.58
C ASN A 53 4.19 -0.36 7.22
N ALA A 54 4.35 0.29 6.05
CA ALA A 54 3.43 1.32 5.56
C ALA A 54 2.00 0.80 5.34
N LEU A 55 1.86 -0.43 4.85
CA LEU A 55 0.57 -1.03 4.51
C LEU A 55 -0.06 -1.84 5.66
N GLY A 56 0.65 -2.11 6.75
CA GLY A 56 0.14 -2.92 7.87
C GLY A 56 0.20 -4.43 7.62
N GLY A 57 1.20 -4.91 6.87
CA GLY A 57 1.48 -6.35 6.73
C GLY A 57 1.41 -6.91 5.30
N ASP A 58 1.76 -8.21 5.18
CA ASP A 58 1.89 -8.89 3.89
C ASP A 58 0.54 -9.11 3.19
N ASP A 59 -0.54 -9.26 3.97
CA ASP A 59 -1.90 -9.43 3.43
C ASP A 59 -2.39 -8.16 2.72
N ALA A 60 -2.04 -6.98 3.24
CA ALA A 60 -2.37 -5.70 2.62
C ALA A 60 -1.61 -5.49 1.30
N ILE A 61 -0.33 -5.90 1.23
CA ILE A 61 0.46 -5.86 0.00
C ILE A 61 -0.21 -6.68 -1.10
N ALA A 62 -0.57 -7.94 -0.80
CA ALA A 62 -1.13 -8.84 -1.81
C ALA A 62 -2.49 -8.35 -2.34
N ALA A 63 -3.35 -7.84 -1.46
CA ALA A 63 -4.62 -7.23 -1.86
C ALA A 63 -4.41 -5.99 -2.74
N LEU A 64 -3.42 -5.16 -2.41
CA LEU A 64 -3.13 -3.93 -3.15
C LEU A 64 -2.54 -4.20 -4.53
N LEU A 65 -1.61 -5.16 -4.64
CA LEU A 65 -1.06 -5.59 -5.93
C LEU A 65 -2.15 -6.18 -6.82
N ARG A 66 -3.04 -7.01 -6.25
CA ARG A 66 -4.20 -7.52 -6.97
C ARG A 66 -5.08 -6.39 -7.50
N MET A 67 -5.32 -5.36 -6.69
CA MET A 67 -6.07 -4.17 -7.13
C MET A 67 -5.39 -3.47 -8.32
N ILE A 68 -4.06 -3.29 -8.28
CA ILE A 68 -3.29 -2.70 -9.40
C ILE A 68 -3.47 -3.54 -10.68
N TYR A 69 -3.41 -4.86 -10.58
CA TYR A 69 -3.61 -5.74 -11.74
C TYR A 69 -5.03 -5.69 -12.28
N ILE A 70 -6.04 -5.68 -11.40
CA ILE A 70 -7.44 -5.54 -11.79
C ILE A 70 -7.66 -4.20 -12.50
N GLU A 71 -7.12 -3.10 -11.98
CA GLU A 71 -7.20 -1.78 -12.63
C GLU A 71 -6.49 -1.77 -14.00
N ALA A 72 -5.37 -2.47 -14.15
CA ALA A 72 -4.67 -2.56 -15.43
C ALA A 72 -5.49 -3.33 -16.47
N VAL A 73 -6.11 -4.46 -16.08
CA VAL A 73 -7.02 -5.22 -16.94
C VAL A 73 -8.24 -4.39 -17.30
N LEU A 74 -8.83 -3.69 -16.33
CA LEU A 74 -10.01 -2.87 -16.52
C LEU A 74 -9.83 -1.80 -17.62
N ARG A 75 -8.64 -1.19 -17.74
CA ARG A 75 -8.37 -0.19 -18.78
C ARG A 75 -8.56 -0.72 -20.20
N ASN A 76 -8.52 -2.04 -20.39
CA ASN A 76 -8.75 -2.68 -21.68
C ASN A 76 -10.24 -2.88 -22.00
N TYR A 77 -11.14 -2.64 -21.04
CA TYR A 77 -12.59 -2.75 -21.23
C TYR A 77 -13.19 -1.37 -21.47
N PRO A 78 -13.74 -1.10 -22.67
CA PRO A 78 -14.44 0.15 -22.92
C PRO A 78 -15.74 0.21 -22.11
N PRO A 79 -16.19 1.42 -21.72
CA PRO A 79 -17.35 1.59 -20.84
C PRO A 79 -18.69 1.13 -21.44
N THR A 80 -18.78 0.92 -22.76
CA THR A 80 -19.98 0.43 -23.43
C THR A 80 -19.62 -0.56 -24.53
N HIS A 81 -20.32 -1.71 -24.57
CA HIS A 81 -20.22 -2.67 -25.68
C HIS A 81 -21.45 -2.45 -26.56
N PRO A 82 -21.31 -2.26 -27.88
CA PRO A 82 -22.40 -1.81 -28.74
C PRO A 82 -23.59 -2.77 -28.83
N THR A 83 -23.42 -4.04 -28.46
CA THR A 83 -24.44 -5.09 -28.65
C THR A 83 -24.78 -5.91 -27.42
N ASN A 84 -24.05 -5.79 -26.30
CA ASN A 84 -24.35 -6.56 -25.08
C ASN A 84 -23.74 -5.90 -23.83
N PRO A 85 -24.55 -5.20 -23.01
CA PRO A 85 -24.10 -4.56 -21.77
C PRO A 85 -23.47 -5.54 -20.76
N SER A 86 -23.94 -6.79 -20.73
CA SER A 86 -23.49 -7.83 -19.79
C SER A 86 -22.17 -8.50 -20.20
N TRP A 87 -21.79 -8.41 -21.49
CA TRP A 87 -20.56 -9.02 -22.01
C TRP A 87 -19.31 -8.56 -21.25
N HIS A 88 -19.28 -7.29 -20.87
CA HIS A 88 -18.17 -6.70 -20.13
C HIS A 88 -17.97 -7.35 -18.77
N VAL A 89 -19.06 -7.62 -18.05
CA VAL A 89 -18.97 -8.18 -16.69
C VAL A 89 -18.48 -9.63 -16.76
N ASP A 90 -19.05 -10.45 -17.63
CA ASP A 90 -18.70 -11.87 -17.73
C ASP A 90 -17.24 -12.06 -18.19
N HIS A 91 -16.81 -11.33 -19.22
CA HIS A 91 -15.43 -11.41 -19.70
C HIS A 91 -14.43 -10.83 -18.70
N PHE A 92 -14.74 -9.69 -18.08
CA PHE A 92 -13.88 -9.11 -17.05
C PHE A 92 -13.70 -10.06 -15.86
N LEU A 93 -14.77 -10.69 -15.38
CA LEU A 93 -14.70 -11.67 -14.29
C LEU A 93 -13.82 -12.87 -14.64
N VAL A 94 -13.85 -13.33 -15.90
CA VAL A 94 -12.96 -14.39 -16.40
C VAL A 94 -11.50 -13.93 -16.39
N ASP A 95 -11.22 -12.73 -16.87
CA ASP A 95 -9.85 -12.20 -17.01
C ASP A 95 -9.19 -11.86 -15.67
N ILE A 96 -9.96 -11.48 -14.65
CA ILE A 96 -9.43 -11.23 -13.30
C ILE A 96 -9.37 -12.48 -12.42
N LYS A 97 -10.04 -13.57 -12.78
CA LYS A 97 -10.00 -14.85 -12.04
C LYS A 97 -8.58 -15.41 -11.82
N PRO A 98 -7.65 -15.36 -12.79
CA PRO A 98 -6.26 -15.79 -12.55
C PRO A 98 -5.47 -14.83 -11.64
N LEU A 99 -5.90 -13.57 -11.50
CA LEU A 99 -5.24 -12.54 -10.68
C LEU A 99 -5.55 -12.77 -9.19
N LYS A 100 -4.98 -13.83 -8.63
CA LYS A 100 -5.07 -14.13 -7.20
C LYS A 100 -4.07 -13.26 -6.42
N GLU A 101 -4.33 -13.10 -5.13
CA GLU A 101 -3.40 -12.46 -4.21
C GLU A 101 -2.12 -13.31 -4.12
N ASP A 102 -1.02 -12.79 -4.66
CA ASP A 102 0.30 -13.41 -4.56
C ASP A 102 1.14 -12.69 -3.50
N LYS A 103 1.41 -13.38 -2.40
CA LYS A 103 2.22 -12.87 -1.28
C LYS A 103 3.74 -12.95 -1.55
N LYS A 104 4.16 -13.69 -2.58
CA LYS A 104 5.57 -13.93 -2.89
C LYS A 104 6.12 -12.94 -3.91
N ASN A 105 5.26 -12.42 -4.79
CA ASN A 105 5.66 -11.52 -5.85
C ASN A 105 6.35 -10.27 -5.30
N THR A 106 7.46 -9.87 -5.92
CA THR A 106 8.13 -8.61 -5.60
C THR A 106 7.51 -7.52 -6.46
N PRO A 107 7.02 -6.41 -5.87
CA PRO A 107 6.56 -5.29 -6.67
C PRO A 107 7.69 -4.72 -7.54
N THR A 108 7.33 -4.33 -8.75
CA THR A 108 8.13 -3.48 -9.63
C THR A 108 8.24 -2.06 -9.06
N ALA A 109 9.19 -1.26 -9.55
CA ALA A 109 9.37 0.12 -9.08
C ALA A 109 8.10 0.99 -9.26
N SER A 110 7.36 0.80 -10.37
CA SER A 110 6.10 1.49 -10.61
C SER A 110 4.98 1.06 -9.65
N GLU A 111 4.91 -0.24 -9.33
CA GLU A 111 3.93 -0.75 -8.36
C GLU A 111 4.25 -0.24 -6.96
N TYR A 112 5.53 -0.20 -6.57
CA TYR A 112 5.94 0.43 -5.30
C TYR A 112 5.44 1.86 -5.18
N ALA A 113 5.59 2.68 -6.22
CA ALA A 113 5.14 4.07 -6.21
C ALA A 113 3.62 4.17 -5.99
N ILE A 114 2.83 3.35 -6.69
CA ILE A 114 1.36 3.31 -6.51
C ILE A 114 1.02 2.88 -5.08
N CYS A 115 1.70 1.87 -4.56
CA CYS A 115 1.44 1.37 -3.22
C CYS A 115 1.77 2.39 -2.13
N PHE A 116 2.88 3.13 -2.26
CA PHE A 116 3.22 4.20 -1.31
C PHE A 116 2.25 5.37 -1.35
N GLU A 117 1.76 5.75 -2.52
CA GLU A 117 0.74 6.79 -2.62
C GLU A 117 -0.57 6.36 -1.94
N ARG A 118 -0.96 5.10 -2.13
CA ARG A 118 -2.12 4.52 -1.43
C ARG A 118 -1.92 4.40 0.08
N ALA A 119 -0.71 4.04 0.52
CA ALA A 119 -0.34 4.02 1.94
C ALA A 119 -0.51 5.39 2.58
N ARG A 120 -0.04 6.45 1.91
CA ARG A 120 -0.19 7.83 2.34
C ARG A 120 -1.67 8.25 2.45
N ILE A 121 -2.50 7.88 1.48
CA ILE A 121 -3.95 8.12 1.55
C ILE A 121 -4.56 7.40 2.74
N CYS A 122 -4.21 6.12 2.94
CA CYS A 122 -4.69 5.33 4.07
C CYS A 122 -4.29 5.95 5.42
N GLN A 123 -3.06 6.42 5.56
CA GLN A 123 -2.59 7.10 6.77
C GLN A 123 -3.39 8.38 7.06
N ARG A 124 -3.72 9.18 6.02
CA ARG A 124 -4.58 10.36 6.18
C ARG A 124 -6.01 10.00 6.60
N LEU A 125 -6.57 8.92 6.04
CA LEU A 125 -7.86 8.40 6.46
C LEU A 125 -7.83 7.91 7.90
N GLU A 126 -6.74 7.29 8.32
CA GLU A 126 -6.54 6.83 9.70
C GLU A 126 -6.52 8.00 10.69
N VAL A 127 -5.82 9.10 10.36
CA VAL A 127 -5.83 10.33 11.17
C VAL A 127 -7.25 10.90 11.28
N LEU A 128 -8.01 10.94 10.18
CA LEU A 128 -9.40 11.40 10.19
C LEU A 128 -10.32 10.48 11.01
N TYR A 129 -10.11 9.16 10.93
CA TYR A 129 -10.83 8.18 11.74
C TYR A 129 -10.50 8.36 13.23
N SER A 130 -9.22 8.50 13.57
CA SER A 130 -8.76 8.77 14.94
C SER A 130 -9.37 10.06 15.51
N ARG A 131 -9.41 11.13 14.70
CA ARG A 131 -10.10 12.39 15.06
C ARG A 131 -11.57 12.18 15.38
N SER A 132 -12.24 11.34 14.60
CA SER A 132 -13.68 11.15 14.72
C SER A 132 -14.07 10.19 15.85
N MET A 133 -13.28 9.14 16.08
CA MET A 133 -13.67 7.99 16.92
C MET A 133 -12.84 7.84 18.21
N LYS A 134 -11.67 8.47 18.31
CA LYS A 134 -10.78 8.34 19.48
C LYS A 134 -10.60 9.66 20.21
N ASP A 135 -10.00 10.63 19.53
CA ASP A 135 -9.67 11.92 20.12
C ASP A 135 -9.85 13.03 19.09
N ARG A 136 -10.85 13.89 19.35
CA ARG A 136 -11.21 15.02 18.49
C ARG A 136 -10.07 16.02 18.29
N HIS A 137 -9.09 16.06 19.19
CA HIS A 137 -7.94 16.97 19.12
C HIS A 137 -6.71 16.32 18.47
N THR A 138 -6.85 15.12 17.91
CA THR A 138 -5.81 14.49 17.11
C THR A 138 -5.47 15.40 15.93
N ASP A 139 -4.31 16.05 15.91
CA ASP A 139 -3.93 16.89 14.78
C ASP A 139 -3.29 16.04 13.68
N THR A 140 -1.97 15.85 13.68
CA THR A 140 -1.26 15.31 12.52
C THR A 140 -1.00 13.80 12.56
N ALA A 141 -1.15 13.12 13.70
CA ALA A 141 -0.78 11.72 13.87
C ALA A 141 -1.90 10.91 14.54
N SER A 142 -2.16 9.70 14.04
CA SER A 142 -3.17 8.78 14.57
C SER A 142 -2.94 8.45 16.06
N ARG A 143 -4.03 8.31 16.82
CA ARG A 143 -4.02 7.81 18.22
C ARG A 143 -4.47 6.35 18.31
N LEU A 144 -4.59 5.66 17.18
CA LEU A 144 -4.82 4.23 17.17
C LEU A 144 -3.60 3.50 17.74
N SER A 145 -3.86 2.42 18.48
CA SER A 145 -2.78 1.48 18.82
C SER A 145 -2.27 0.80 17.54
N LEU A 146 -1.08 0.19 17.61
CA LEU A 146 -0.51 -0.53 16.47
C LEU A 146 -1.50 -1.57 15.90
N GLU A 147 -2.15 -2.34 16.78
CA GLU A 147 -3.11 -3.37 16.39
C GLU A 147 -4.39 -2.78 15.77
N GLU A 148 -4.85 -1.63 16.25
CA GLU A 148 -6.00 -0.92 15.67
C GLU A 148 -5.66 -0.35 14.29
N SER A 149 -4.47 0.22 14.15
CA SER A 149 -3.92 0.73 12.88
C SER A 149 -3.83 -0.38 11.84
N ASP A 150 -3.26 -1.54 12.19
CA ASP A 150 -3.16 -2.69 11.26
C ASP A 150 -4.54 -3.17 10.81
N ARG A 151 -5.50 -3.29 11.74
CA ARG A 151 -6.89 -3.65 11.42
C ARG A 151 -7.56 -2.62 10.54
N PHE A 152 -7.36 -1.33 10.81
CA PHE A 152 -7.91 -0.23 10.02
C PHE A 152 -7.37 -0.27 8.59
N ARG A 153 -6.05 -0.34 8.43
CA ARG A 153 -5.36 -0.41 7.13
C ARG A 153 -5.85 -1.60 6.31
N ALA A 154 -5.87 -2.79 6.91
CA ALA A 154 -6.37 -4.00 6.26
C ALA A 154 -7.84 -3.86 5.82
N ALA A 155 -8.70 -3.23 6.64
CA ALA A 155 -10.09 -2.97 6.28
C ALA A 155 -10.23 -1.99 5.12
N VAL A 156 -9.45 -0.89 5.11
CA VAL A 156 -9.45 0.10 4.03
C VAL A 156 -9.04 -0.53 2.70
N TYR A 157 -7.93 -1.29 2.66
CA TYR A 157 -7.49 -1.92 1.42
C TYR A 157 -8.47 -2.98 0.91
N ARG A 158 -9.10 -3.75 1.82
CA ARG A 158 -10.17 -4.69 1.44
C ARG A 158 -11.40 -3.96 0.92
N LEU A 159 -11.79 -2.83 1.53
CA LEU A 159 -12.91 -2.01 1.05
C LEU A 159 -12.62 -1.41 -0.32
N TRP A 160 -11.40 -0.95 -0.58
CA TRP A 160 -11.01 -0.47 -1.91
C TRP A 160 -11.01 -1.58 -2.95
N LEU A 161 -10.46 -2.75 -2.63
CA LEU A 161 -10.53 -3.92 -3.50
C LEU A 161 -11.97 -4.33 -3.77
N LEU A 162 -12.83 -4.36 -2.74
CA LEU A 162 -14.25 -4.64 -2.89
C LEU A 162 -14.95 -3.56 -3.72
N GLY A 163 -14.61 -2.29 -3.52
CA GLY A 163 -15.16 -1.14 -4.25
C GLY A 163 -14.87 -1.18 -5.75
N MET A 164 -13.85 -1.90 -6.19
CA MET A 164 -13.62 -2.15 -7.61
C MET A 164 -14.78 -2.90 -8.26
N TYR A 165 -15.46 -3.80 -7.55
CA TYR A 165 -16.54 -4.63 -8.13
C TYR A 165 -17.89 -3.89 -8.35
N PRO A 166 -18.44 -3.12 -7.39
CA PRO A 166 -19.73 -2.44 -7.53
C PRO A 166 -19.65 -1.13 -8.31
N SER A 167 -18.48 -0.47 -8.38
CA SER A 167 -18.27 0.68 -9.27
C SER A 167 -18.60 0.33 -10.72
N HIS A 168 -18.35 -0.92 -11.12
CA HIS A 168 -18.67 -1.43 -12.44
C HIS A 168 -20.14 -1.82 -12.59
N PHE A 169 -20.75 -2.48 -11.59
CA PHE A 169 -22.20 -2.74 -11.65
C PHE A 169 -23.03 -1.46 -11.81
N LEU A 170 -22.62 -0.35 -11.19
CA LEU A 170 -23.35 0.92 -11.31
C LEU A 170 -22.99 1.70 -12.58
N LEU A 171 -21.73 1.71 -13.03
CA LEU A 171 -21.34 2.36 -14.30
C LEU A 171 -21.95 1.67 -15.54
N PHE A 172 -22.15 0.35 -15.49
CA PHE A 172 -22.79 -0.40 -16.59
C PHE A 172 -24.32 -0.49 -16.47
N SER A 173 -24.91 -0.14 -15.32
CA SER A 173 -26.37 -0.15 -15.09
C SER A 173 -27.03 1.23 -15.32
N LEU A 174 -26.24 2.30 -15.31
CA LEU A 174 -26.71 3.68 -15.50
C LEU A 174 -26.42 4.25 -16.90
N ALA A 175 -25.85 3.46 -17.82
CA ALA A 175 -25.59 3.83 -19.22
C ALA A 175 -26.38 2.92 -20.17
#